data_AF-J9VSZ5-F1
#
_entry.id   AF-J9VSZ5-F1
#
_cell.length_a   1.000
_cell.length_b   1.000
_cell.length_c   1.000
_cell.angle_alpha   90.00
_cell.angle_beta   90.00
_cell.angle_gamma   90.00
#
_symmetry.space_group_name_H-M   'P 1'
#
loop_
_entity.id
_entity.type
_entity.pdbx_description
1 polymer ?
#
loop_
_entity_poly.entity_id
_entity_poly.type
_entity_poly.pdbx_seq_one_letter_code
_entity_poly.pdbx_strand_id
1 'polypeptide(L)'
;MPAPAMSQLENVSAILGEYMLKGWTLTDLHCSECKTTPLMREPSAIAERDNRERIQFCALCDGRPEGRVAARPAPPISRSIAEPTSSSAMASQTIQAPESQAQSKASASEPDPAESISNLLLKGYSLLGENCPNPSCRGIPLVGYPRKADGSKDGRKMCVSCGGRWVEESNVPTDWIRSAPITSTAEAVPSSRSVQGGESPRSRKRRELYGITTSGTNQLVGKGKGKDVGVGEFERKARESESELVNQAARENIAPEASDEIEQTAAGARKTFSTRPTPGILPAPISRPTPPSPDSALFATLSTTSDSLSETLTRLSRSLDTTTSSLGKRSSSSQDEGKCFVDIKLHTEAMKDVLGVLAQVERAKRQGY
;
A
#
# COMPACT_ATOMS: atom_id res chain seq x y z
N MET A 1 -4.25 -23.19 33.84
CA MET A 1 -4.59 -21.75 33.81
C MET A 1 -5.82 -21.60 32.90
N PRO A 2 -7.03 -21.36 33.44
CA PRO A 2 -8.20 -21.07 32.61
C PRO A 2 -8.00 -19.71 31.91
N ALA A 3 -8.35 -19.63 30.62
CA ALA A 3 -8.27 -18.39 29.86
C ALA A 3 -9.22 -17.33 30.45
N PRO A 4 -8.82 -16.05 30.48
CA PRO A 4 -9.70 -14.98 30.95
C PRO A 4 -10.93 -14.90 30.06
N ALA A 5 -12.11 -14.97 30.65
CA ALA A 5 -13.37 -14.74 29.94
C ALA A 5 -13.41 -13.28 29.51
N MET A 6 -13.35 -13.02 28.20
CA MET A 6 -13.52 -11.68 27.64
C MET A 6 -14.90 -11.16 28.04
N SER A 7 -14.96 -9.90 28.46
CA SER A 7 -16.22 -9.31 28.90
C SER A 7 -17.18 -9.18 27.71
N GLN A 8 -18.48 -9.37 27.95
CA GLN A 8 -19.50 -9.31 26.90
C GLN A 8 -19.47 -7.97 26.15
N LEU A 9 -19.12 -6.89 26.85
CA LEU A 9 -18.98 -5.55 26.27
C LEU A 9 -17.81 -5.45 25.27
N GLU A 10 -16.68 -6.09 25.55
CA GLU A 10 -15.54 -6.14 24.63
C GLU A 10 -15.88 -6.92 23.37
N ASN A 11 -16.67 -8.00 23.49
CA ASN A 11 -17.12 -8.76 22.31
C ASN A 11 -18.07 -7.92 21.43
N VAL A 12 -18.99 -7.18 22.05
CA VAL A 12 -19.92 -6.30 21.34
C VAL A 12 -19.18 -5.17 20.63
N SER A 13 -18.22 -4.52 21.30
CA SER A 13 -17.43 -3.45 20.70
C SER A 13 -16.55 -3.97 19.56
N ALA A 14 -16.00 -5.17 19.68
CA ALA A 14 -15.27 -5.82 18.59
C ALA A 14 -16.16 -6.11 17.37
N ILE A 15 -17.37 -6.64 17.57
CA ILE A 15 -18.34 -6.89 16.48
C ILE A 15 -18.73 -5.58 15.81
N LEU A 16 -19.07 -4.55 16.58
CA LEU A 16 -19.42 -3.23 16.04
C LEU A 16 -18.26 -2.66 15.19
N GLY A 17 -17.04 -2.69 15.72
CA GLY A 17 -15.85 -2.19 15.02
C GLY A 17 -15.56 -2.92 13.71
N GLU A 18 -15.64 -4.25 13.71
CA GLU A 18 -15.43 -5.05 12.51
C GLU A 18 -16.46 -4.75 11.42
N TYR A 19 -17.74 -4.65 11.76
CA TYR A 19 -18.79 -4.39 10.78
C TYR A 19 -18.75 -2.95 10.27
N MET A 20 -18.35 -1.97 11.10
CA MET A 20 -18.09 -0.61 10.65
C MET A 20 -16.94 -0.56 9.62
N LEU A 21 -15.88 -1.35 9.81
CA LEU A 21 -14.79 -1.46 8.83
C LEU A 21 -15.24 -2.14 7.52
N LYS A 22 -16.24 -3.03 7.58
CA LYS A 22 -16.93 -3.59 6.39
C LYS A 22 -17.91 -2.62 5.73
N GLY A 23 -18.03 -1.39 6.26
CA GLY A 23 -18.90 -0.34 5.73
C GLY A 23 -20.32 -0.32 6.29
N TRP A 24 -20.65 -1.17 7.27
CA TRP A 24 -21.96 -1.13 7.91
C TRP A 24 -22.13 0.17 8.70
N THR A 25 -23.37 0.65 8.74
CA THR A 25 -23.70 1.94 9.36
C THR A 25 -24.51 1.73 10.62
N LEU A 26 -24.16 2.43 11.70
CA LEU A 26 -24.99 2.51 12.91
C LEU A 26 -26.27 3.30 12.58
N THR A 27 -27.41 2.79 13.02
CA THR A 27 -28.69 3.48 12.91
C THR A 27 -29.03 4.21 14.21
N ASP A 28 -29.97 5.14 14.13
CA ASP A 28 -30.59 5.83 15.26
C ASP A 28 -31.60 4.94 16.02
N LEU A 29 -31.95 3.79 15.46
CA LEU A 29 -32.83 2.80 16.06
C LEU A 29 -32.06 1.89 17.02
N HIS A 30 -32.62 1.68 18.20
CA HIS A 30 -32.08 0.76 19.20
C HIS A 30 -32.79 -0.59 19.12
N CYS A 31 -32.07 -1.67 19.43
CA CYS A 31 -32.67 -3.01 19.46
C CYS A 31 -33.83 -3.07 20.46
N SER A 32 -34.97 -3.64 20.06
CA SER A 32 -36.17 -3.73 20.90
C SER A 32 -36.00 -4.61 22.13
N GLU A 33 -35.08 -5.59 22.07
CA GLU A 33 -34.82 -6.52 23.16
C GLU A 33 -33.92 -5.91 24.23
N CYS A 34 -32.72 -5.43 23.85
CA CYS A 34 -31.77 -4.91 24.83
C CYS A 34 -31.91 -3.41 25.12
N LYS A 35 -32.51 -2.62 24.21
CA LYS A 35 -32.70 -1.16 24.27
C LYS A 35 -31.44 -0.30 24.44
N THR A 36 -30.27 -0.92 24.62
CA THR A 36 -28.99 -0.26 24.88
C THR A 36 -28.10 -0.22 23.65
N THR A 37 -28.20 -1.22 22.77
CA THR A 37 -27.32 -1.34 21.61
C THR A 37 -28.03 -0.81 20.35
N PRO A 38 -27.40 0.13 19.62
CA PRO A 38 -27.92 0.59 18.33
C PRO A 38 -27.90 -0.55 17.29
N LEU A 39 -28.88 -0.56 16.38
CA LEU A 39 -28.93 -1.50 15.26
C LEU A 39 -27.92 -1.09 14.19
N MET A 40 -27.24 -2.07 13.59
CA MET A 40 -26.37 -1.88 12.43
C MET A 40 -27.13 -2.19 11.14
N ARG A 41 -26.90 -1.39 10.09
CA ARG A 41 -27.52 -1.53 8.77
C ARG A 41 -26.49 -1.79 7.68
N GLU A 42 -26.81 -2.76 6.83
CA GLU A 42 -25.99 -3.16 5.68
C GLU A 42 -25.82 -2.01 4.64
N PRO A 43 -24.65 -1.89 3.99
CA PRO A 43 -24.45 -0.98 2.87
C PRO A 43 -25.46 -1.24 1.73
N SER A 44 -26.03 -0.16 1.19
CA SER A 44 -27.06 -0.24 0.15
C SER A 44 -26.59 -0.99 -1.10
N ALA A 45 -25.33 -0.78 -1.49
CA ALA A 45 -24.73 -1.43 -2.65
C ALA A 45 -24.66 -2.96 -2.53
N ILE A 46 -24.52 -3.50 -1.30
CA ILE A 46 -24.45 -4.95 -1.08
C ILE A 46 -25.85 -5.55 -1.16
N ALA A 47 -26.83 -4.91 -0.50
CA ALA A 47 -28.23 -5.36 -0.55
C ALA A 47 -28.81 -5.32 -1.98
N GLU A 48 -28.51 -4.28 -2.75
CA GLU A 48 -28.93 -4.14 -4.15
C GLU A 48 -28.30 -5.21 -5.05
N ARG A 49 -27.03 -5.54 -4.84
CA ARG A 49 -26.33 -6.58 -5.60
C ARG A 49 -26.95 -7.96 -5.42
N ASP A 50 -27.38 -8.25 -4.19
CA ASP A 50 -28.01 -9.52 -3.82
C ASP A 50 -29.54 -9.49 -4.06
N ASN A 51 -30.09 -8.38 -4.55
CA ASN A 51 -31.51 -8.14 -4.77
C ASN A 51 -32.37 -8.49 -3.54
N ARG A 52 -31.88 -8.11 -2.35
CA ARG A 52 -32.54 -8.33 -1.05
C ARG A 52 -32.79 -7.01 -0.34
N GLU A 53 -33.74 -7.01 0.59
CA GLU A 53 -33.94 -5.87 1.47
C GLU A 53 -32.76 -5.71 2.44
N ARG A 54 -32.49 -4.46 2.84
CA ARG A 54 -31.38 -4.13 3.73
C ARG A 54 -31.59 -4.80 5.08
N ILE A 55 -30.64 -5.62 5.49
CA ILE A 55 -30.68 -6.30 6.78
C ILE A 55 -30.24 -5.32 7.87
N GLN A 56 -30.93 -5.39 9.02
CA GLN A 56 -30.53 -4.74 10.26
C GLN A 56 -30.28 -5.81 11.33
N PHE A 57 -29.24 -5.64 12.14
CA PHE A 57 -28.98 -6.56 13.25
C PHE A 57 -28.42 -5.85 14.49
N CYS A 58 -28.64 -6.46 15.65
CA CYS A 58 -28.11 -6.02 16.94
C CYS A 58 -26.86 -6.82 17.31
N ALA A 59 -25.71 -6.17 17.48
CA ALA A 59 -24.47 -6.85 17.85
C ALA A 59 -24.55 -7.62 19.18
N LEU A 60 -25.37 -7.16 20.14
CA LEU A 60 -25.56 -7.81 21.44
C LEU A 60 -26.51 -9.02 21.39
N CYS A 61 -27.69 -8.89 20.79
CA CYS A 61 -28.72 -9.95 20.76
C CYS A 61 -28.50 -10.94 19.61
N ASP A 62 -28.19 -10.46 18.41
CA ASP A 62 -28.15 -11.30 17.21
C ASP A 62 -26.79 -11.99 17.00
N GLY A 63 -25.71 -11.38 17.49
CA GLY A 63 -24.34 -11.80 17.26
C GLY A 63 -23.87 -11.51 15.83
N ARG A 64 -22.88 -12.28 15.33
CA ARG A 64 -22.42 -12.14 13.93
C ARG A 64 -23.46 -12.71 12.96
N PRO A 65 -23.99 -11.92 11.99
CA PRO A 65 -24.92 -12.42 10.98
C PRO A 65 -24.33 -13.51 10.07
N GLU A 66 -23.01 -13.54 9.87
CA GLU A 66 -22.28 -14.54 9.06
C GLU A 66 -22.49 -16.00 9.54
N GLY A 67 -22.90 -16.19 10.80
CA GLY A 67 -23.18 -17.52 11.36
C GLY A 67 -24.62 -18.02 11.22
N ARG A 68 -25.55 -17.21 10.68
CA ARG A 68 -26.98 -17.59 10.57
C ARG A 68 -27.38 -18.12 9.20
N VAL A 69 -26.44 -18.67 8.43
CA VAL A 69 -26.80 -19.37 7.19
C VAL A 69 -27.57 -20.67 7.56
N ALA A 70 -28.89 -20.60 7.38
CA ALA A 70 -29.81 -21.73 7.19
C ALA A 70 -30.37 -22.50 8.41
N ALA A 71 -30.67 -21.85 9.53
CA ALA A 71 -31.79 -22.33 10.35
C ALA A 71 -33.10 -21.80 9.73
N ARG A 72 -33.56 -22.48 8.67
CA ARG A 72 -34.87 -22.22 8.05
C ARG A 72 -35.95 -22.33 9.14
N PRO A 73 -36.73 -21.26 9.42
CA PRO A 73 -37.81 -21.35 10.40
C PRO A 73 -38.88 -22.31 9.86
N ALA A 74 -39.10 -23.41 10.57
CA ALA A 74 -40.28 -24.24 10.37
C ALA A 74 -41.54 -23.41 10.69
N PRO A 75 -42.65 -23.58 9.94
CA PRO A 75 -43.86 -22.81 10.16
C PRO A 75 -44.47 -23.10 11.56
N PRO A 76 -45.21 -22.14 12.14
CA PRO A 76 -45.74 -22.25 13.50
C PRO A 76 -46.87 -23.28 13.54
N ILE A 77 -46.58 -24.46 14.10
CA ILE A 77 -47.63 -25.41 14.49
C ILE A 77 -48.26 -24.90 15.78
N SER A 78 -49.57 -24.78 15.73
CA SER A 78 -50.42 -24.26 16.79
C SER A 78 -50.42 -25.13 18.05
N ARG A 79 -50.52 -24.44 19.18
CA ARG A 79 -50.72 -24.88 20.56
C ARG A 79 -51.63 -26.12 20.71
N SER A 80 -51.21 -27.09 21.53
CA SER A 80 -52.09 -27.68 22.53
C SER A 80 -51.33 -28.12 23.79
N ILE A 81 -52.01 -27.93 24.92
CA ILE A 81 -51.60 -28.03 26.32
C ILE A 81 -51.45 -29.50 26.76
N ALA A 82 -50.43 -29.81 27.58
CA ALA A 82 -50.56 -30.50 28.89
C ALA A 82 -49.21 -31.09 29.39
N GLU A 83 -48.76 -30.57 30.54
CA GLU A 83 -48.14 -31.18 31.74
C GLU A 83 -46.96 -32.20 31.72
N PRO A 84 -46.20 -32.28 32.84
CA PRO A 84 -44.81 -32.72 32.86
C PRO A 84 -44.66 -34.20 33.23
N THR A 85 -43.59 -34.84 32.73
CA THR A 85 -43.11 -36.09 33.33
C THR A 85 -41.60 -36.14 33.32
N SER A 86 -41.09 -36.29 34.53
CA SER A 86 -39.71 -36.57 34.93
C SER A 86 -39.17 -37.84 34.27
N SER A 87 -37.94 -37.82 33.77
CA SER A 87 -36.88 -38.78 34.12
C SER A 87 -35.72 -38.75 33.11
N SER A 88 -34.53 -38.49 33.67
CA SER A 88 -33.32 -39.31 33.55
C SER A 88 -33.00 -39.98 32.20
N ALA A 89 -31.87 -39.58 31.60
CA ALA A 89 -30.70 -40.46 31.46
C ALA A 89 -29.54 -39.75 30.73
N MET A 90 -28.34 -40.09 31.17
CA MET A 90 -27.04 -39.59 30.73
C MET A 90 -26.74 -39.94 29.27
N ALA A 91 -26.10 -39.02 28.55
CA ALA A 91 -25.21 -39.36 27.44
C ALA A 91 -24.12 -38.29 27.30
N SER A 92 -22.98 -38.53 27.92
CA SER A 92 -21.72 -37.86 27.59
C SER A 92 -21.38 -38.15 26.13
N GLN A 93 -21.30 -37.11 25.30
CA GLN A 93 -20.62 -37.18 24.02
C GLN A 93 -19.43 -36.23 24.05
N THR A 94 -18.27 -36.84 24.25
CA THR A 94 -16.94 -36.25 24.04
C THR A 94 -16.81 -35.92 22.55
N ILE A 95 -16.96 -34.65 22.19
CA ILE A 95 -16.62 -34.15 20.87
C ILE A 95 -15.11 -33.94 20.85
N GLN A 96 -14.41 -34.86 20.18
CA GLN A 96 -12.99 -34.73 19.85
C GLN A 96 -12.79 -33.50 18.95
N ALA A 97 -11.89 -32.61 19.38
CA ALA A 97 -11.35 -31.55 18.55
C ALA A 97 -10.51 -32.17 17.42
N PRO A 98 -10.66 -31.72 16.15
CA PRO A 98 -9.70 -32.05 15.13
C PRO A 98 -8.42 -31.24 15.37
N GLU A 99 -7.37 -31.93 15.83
CA GLU A 99 -5.99 -31.49 15.66
C GLU A 99 -5.68 -31.41 14.16
N SER A 100 -5.65 -30.20 13.59
CA SER A 100 -5.00 -29.98 12.30
C SER A 100 -3.53 -29.65 12.54
N GLN A 101 -2.73 -30.72 12.60
CA GLN A 101 -1.29 -30.68 12.50
C GLN A 101 -0.85 -30.09 11.16
N ALA A 102 0.25 -29.34 11.24
CA ALA A 102 0.97 -28.71 10.15
C ALA A 102 1.31 -29.67 9.01
N GLN A 103 1.13 -29.21 7.76
CA GLN A 103 1.94 -29.60 6.60
C GLN A 103 1.62 -28.68 5.40
N SER A 104 2.08 -27.43 5.43
CA SER A 104 2.16 -26.62 4.21
C SER A 104 3.42 -27.01 3.42
N LYS A 105 3.32 -28.13 2.72
CA LYS A 105 4.13 -28.37 1.52
C LYS A 105 3.72 -27.30 0.51
N ALA A 106 4.63 -26.35 0.26
CA ALA A 106 4.54 -25.34 -0.78
C ALA A 106 4.45 -26.00 -2.17
N SER A 107 3.25 -26.46 -2.52
CA SER A 107 2.82 -26.42 -3.91
C SER A 107 2.54 -24.95 -4.20
N ALA A 108 3.10 -24.42 -5.28
CA ALA A 108 2.88 -23.05 -5.72
C ALA A 108 1.38 -22.84 -5.96
N SER A 109 0.65 -22.50 -4.90
CA SER A 109 -0.72 -22.07 -4.98
C SER A 109 -0.68 -20.73 -5.68
N GLU A 110 -1.33 -20.64 -6.84
CA GLU A 110 -1.65 -19.36 -7.46
C GLU A 110 -2.14 -18.41 -6.36
N PRO A 111 -1.55 -17.21 -6.24
CA PRO A 111 -1.85 -16.29 -5.15
C PRO A 111 -3.35 -15.99 -5.15
N ASP A 112 -3.96 -15.94 -3.97
CA ASP A 112 -5.37 -15.60 -3.83
C ASP A 112 -5.64 -14.31 -4.62
N PRO A 113 -6.66 -14.28 -5.52
CA PRO A 113 -6.99 -13.08 -6.28
C PRO A 113 -7.15 -11.86 -5.37
N ALA A 114 -7.63 -12.01 -4.12
CA ALA A 114 -7.74 -10.92 -3.17
C ALA A 114 -6.38 -10.32 -2.80
N GLU A 115 -5.38 -11.15 -2.53
CA GLU A 115 -4.02 -10.72 -2.19
C GLU A 115 -3.31 -10.10 -3.41
N SER A 116 -3.56 -10.63 -4.58
CA SER A 116 -3.02 -10.06 -5.82
C SER A 116 -3.65 -8.69 -6.12
N ILE A 117 -4.94 -8.49 -5.82
CA ILE A 117 -5.61 -7.20 -5.94
C ILE A 117 -5.03 -6.20 -4.93
N SER A 118 -4.88 -6.57 -3.65
CA SER A 118 -4.33 -5.66 -2.64
C SER A 118 -2.91 -5.20 -3.00
N ASN A 119 -2.07 -6.12 -3.46
CA ASN A 119 -0.71 -5.83 -3.92
C ASN A 119 -0.67 -4.89 -5.13
N LEU A 120 -1.66 -4.95 -6.03
CA LEU A 120 -1.75 -4.03 -7.16
C LEU A 120 -2.22 -2.64 -6.73
N LEU A 121 -3.17 -2.55 -5.80
CA LEU A 121 -3.60 -1.27 -5.24
C LEU A 121 -2.45 -0.52 -4.56
N LEU A 122 -1.61 -1.24 -3.80
CA LEU A 122 -0.40 -0.67 -3.19
C LEU A 122 0.61 -0.16 -4.23
N LYS A 123 0.61 -0.75 -5.43
CA LYS A 123 1.43 -0.29 -6.58
C LYS A 123 0.80 0.86 -7.35
N GLY A 124 -0.32 1.41 -6.87
CA GLY A 124 -1.02 2.54 -7.51
C GLY A 124 -1.97 2.14 -8.63
N TYR A 125 -2.30 0.85 -8.77
CA TYR A 125 -3.42 0.44 -9.63
C TYR A 125 -4.74 0.86 -8.98
N SER A 126 -5.80 0.97 -9.78
CA SER A 126 -7.11 1.39 -9.30
C SER A 126 -8.15 0.29 -9.57
N LEU A 127 -8.95 -0.06 -8.58
CA LEU A 127 -10.07 -0.99 -8.77
C LEU A 127 -11.15 -0.35 -9.66
N LEU A 128 -11.57 -1.08 -10.69
CA LEU A 128 -12.67 -0.68 -11.55
C LEU A 128 -13.95 -1.39 -11.08
N GLY A 129 -15.09 -0.72 -11.20
CA GLY A 129 -16.40 -1.30 -10.89
C GLY A 129 -16.91 -2.34 -11.91
N GLU A 130 -16.04 -2.77 -12.84
CA GLU A 130 -16.37 -3.71 -13.90
C GLU A 130 -15.79 -5.10 -13.59
N ASN A 131 -16.50 -6.15 -13.98
CA ASN A 131 -16.07 -7.53 -13.80
C ASN A 131 -15.40 -8.11 -15.05
N CYS A 132 -14.55 -9.12 -14.86
CA CYS A 132 -13.90 -9.82 -15.96
C CYS A 132 -14.95 -10.51 -16.87
N PRO A 133 -14.91 -10.32 -18.20
CA PRO A 133 -15.85 -10.96 -19.13
C PRO A 133 -15.55 -12.46 -19.35
N ASN A 134 -14.39 -12.95 -18.91
CA ASN A 134 -14.02 -14.35 -19.05
C ASN A 134 -14.89 -15.21 -18.11
N PRO A 135 -15.61 -16.24 -18.61
CA PRO A 135 -16.46 -17.09 -17.78
C PRO A 135 -15.71 -17.81 -16.65
N SER A 136 -14.40 -18.06 -16.79
CA SER A 136 -13.58 -18.67 -15.73
C SER A 136 -13.27 -17.74 -14.56
N CYS A 137 -13.50 -16.43 -14.71
CA CYS A 137 -13.17 -15.41 -13.72
C CYS A 137 -14.40 -14.59 -13.31
N ARG A 138 -15.57 -15.23 -13.28
CA ARG A 138 -16.84 -14.56 -12.98
C ARG A 138 -16.81 -13.95 -11.57
N GLY A 139 -17.17 -12.67 -11.46
CA GLY A 139 -17.19 -11.94 -10.19
C GLY A 139 -15.87 -11.30 -9.78
N ILE A 140 -14.76 -11.58 -10.48
CA ILE A 140 -13.47 -10.93 -10.21
C ILE A 140 -13.47 -9.53 -10.84
N PRO A 141 -13.20 -8.46 -10.06
CA PRO A 141 -13.16 -7.09 -10.58
C PRO A 141 -11.91 -6.86 -11.43
N LEU A 142 -12.04 -5.99 -12.43
CA LEU A 142 -10.91 -5.51 -13.23
C LEU A 142 -10.16 -4.41 -12.48
N VAL A 143 -8.85 -4.32 -12.72
CA VAL A 143 -8.00 -3.24 -12.20
C VAL A 143 -7.44 -2.40 -13.34
N GLY A 144 -7.45 -1.08 -13.17
CA GLY A 144 -6.87 -0.10 -14.09
C GLY A 144 -5.40 0.16 -13.77
N TYR A 145 -4.61 0.42 -14.81
CA TYR A 145 -3.20 0.77 -14.65
C TYR A 145 -3.01 2.11 -13.92
N PRO A 146 -1.85 2.32 -13.26
CA PRO A 146 -1.51 3.59 -12.64
C PRO A 146 -1.64 4.76 -13.62
N ARG A 147 -1.98 5.94 -13.10
CA ARG A 147 -2.03 7.17 -13.91
C ARG A 147 -0.67 7.42 -14.56
N LYS A 148 -0.71 7.96 -15.78
CA LYS A 148 0.51 8.38 -16.48
C LYS A 148 1.17 9.55 -15.72
N ALA A 149 2.44 9.83 -16.03
CA ALA A 149 3.16 10.98 -15.45
C ALA A 149 2.44 12.32 -15.71
N ASP A 150 1.64 12.37 -16.79
CA ASP A 150 0.78 13.48 -17.19
C ASP A 150 -0.52 13.61 -16.34
N GLY A 151 -0.73 12.73 -15.35
CA GLY A 151 -1.92 12.70 -14.50
C GLY A 151 -3.19 12.14 -15.18
N SER A 152 -3.13 11.93 -16.51
CA SER A 152 -4.19 11.29 -17.29
C SER A 152 -4.39 9.82 -16.92
N LYS A 153 -5.65 9.39 -16.93
CA LYS A 153 -6.05 8.01 -16.63
C LYS A 153 -5.58 7.09 -17.76
N ASP A 154 -5.01 5.95 -17.42
CA ASP A 154 -4.69 4.91 -18.40
C ASP A 154 -5.96 4.10 -18.69
N GLY A 155 -6.43 4.09 -19.95
CA GLY A 155 -7.61 3.33 -20.37
C GLY A 155 -7.41 1.81 -20.38
N ARG A 156 -6.21 1.33 -20.07
CA ARG A 156 -5.91 -0.09 -19.98
C ARG A 156 -6.46 -0.65 -18.66
N LYS A 157 -7.12 -1.79 -18.75
CA LYS A 157 -7.64 -2.56 -17.61
C LYS A 157 -7.20 -4.01 -17.72
N MET A 158 -7.04 -4.69 -16.59
CA MET A 158 -6.63 -6.10 -16.55
C MET A 158 -7.35 -6.90 -15.48
N CYS A 159 -7.50 -8.20 -15.71
CA CYS A 159 -8.03 -9.15 -14.73
C CYS A 159 -6.87 -9.76 -13.96
N VAL A 160 -6.97 -9.76 -12.64
CA VAL A 160 -5.89 -10.24 -11.76
C VAL A 160 -5.74 -11.76 -11.80
N SER A 161 -6.85 -12.49 -11.98
CA SER A 161 -6.85 -13.97 -12.02
C SER A 161 -6.37 -14.53 -13.37
N CYS A 162 -7.04 -14.22 -14.50
CA CYS A 162 -6.62 -14.76 -15.80
C CYS A 162 -5.55 -13.93 -16.53
N GLY A 163 -5.13 -12.78 -16.00
CA GLY A 163 -4.16 -11.89 -16.64
C GLY A 163 -4.65 -11.22 -17.94
N GLY A 164 -5.94 -11.36 -18.27
CA GLY A 164 -6.55 -10.75 -19.46
C GLY A 164 -6.42 -9.23 -19.43
N ARG A 165 -6.25 -8.59 -20.60
CA ARG A 165 -6.07 -7.15 -20.73
C ARG A 165 -7.07 -6.58 -21.74
N TRP A 166 -7.66 -5.44 -21.39
CA TRP A 166 -8.59 -4.71 -22.24
C TRP A 166 -8.20 -3.23 -22.26
N VAL A 167 -8.65 -2.53 -23.29
CA VAL A 167 -8.48 -1.07 -23.42
C VAL A 167 -9.87 -0.49 -23.61
N GLU A 168 -10.16 0.60 -22.91
CA GLU A 168 -11.38 1.36 -23.11
C GLU A 168 -11.40 1.98 -24.50
N GLU A 169 -12.52 1.88 -25.21
CA GLU A 169 -12.64 2.28 -26.62
C GLU A 169 -12.31 3.77 -26.84
N SER A 170 -12.64 4.61 -25.87
CA SER A 170 -12.30 6.05 -25.83
C SER A 170 -10.81 6.34 -25.82
N ASN A 171 -9.98 5.40 -25.36
CA ASN A 171 -8.53 5.58 -25.24
C ASN A 171 -7.76 5.00 -26.42
N VAL A 172 -8.44 4.34 -27.38
CA VAL A 172 -7.75 3.80 -28.53
C VAL A 172 -7.67 4.89 -29.60
N PRO A 173 -6.46 5.35 -29.99
CA PRO A 173 -6.31 6.44 -30.95
C PRO A 173 -7.04 6.09 -32.24
N THR A 174 -7.97 6.93 -32.70
CA THR A 174 -8.82 6.67 -33.88
C THR A 174 -8.02 6.29 -35.13
N ASP A 175 -6.76 6.73 -35.20
CA ASP A 175 -5.82 6.40 -36.28
C ASP A 175 -5.46 4.91 -36.35
N TRP A 176 -5.66 4.12 -35.30
CA TRP A 176 -5.36 2.68 -35.28
C TRP A 176 -6.45 1.82 -35.95
N ILE A 177 -7.69 2.32 -36.06
CA ILE A 177 -8.82 1.60 -36.70
C ILE A 177 -8.76 1.71 -38.23
N ARG A 178 -7.92 2.58 -38.79
CA ARG A 178 -7.76 2.71 -40.24
C ARG A 178 -6.77 1.69 -40.81
N SER A 179 -7.04 0.41 -40.57
CA SER A 179 -6.51 -0.63 -41.44
C SER A 179 -7.33 -0.64 -42.72
N ALA A 180 -6.63 -0.60 -43.86
CA ALA A 180 -7.19 -0.53 -45.20
C ALA A 180 -8.35 -1.55 -45.41
N PRO A 181 -9.35 -1.23 -46.25
CA PRO A 181 -10.42 -2.16 -46.58
C PRO A 181 -9.81 -3.42 -47.18
N ILE A 182 -9.92 -4.53 -46.44
CA ILE A 182 -9.58 -5.87 -46.90
C ILE A 182 -10.56 -6.20 -48.01
N THR A 183 -10.13 -5.92 -49.24
CA THR A 183 -10.84 -6.36 -50.45
C THR A 183 -10.77 -7.88 -50.42
N SER A 184 -11.93 -8.50 -50.24
CA SER A 184 -12.08 -9.95 -50.18
C SER A 184 -11.89 -10.50 -51.59
N THR A 185 -10.66 -10.88 -51.94
CA THR A 185 -10.41 -11.72 -53.11
C THR A 185 -10.31 -13.16 -52.65
N ALA A 186 -11.38 -13.90 -52.91
CA ALA A 186 -11.40 -15.34 -52.84
C ALA A 186 -10.51 -15.90 -53.95
N GLU A 187 -9.55 -16.76 -53.61
CA GLU A 187 -9.12 -17.90 -54.42
C GLU A 187 -8.19 -18.83 -53.60
N ALA A 188 -8.11 -20.06 -54.06
CA ALA A 188 -7.99 -21.27 -53.25
C ALA A 188 -6.61 -21.97 -53.40
N VAL A 189 -6.14 -22.58 -52.29
CA VAL A 189 -5.41 -23.89 -52.21
C VAL A 189 -3.90 -23.90 -52.64
N PRO A 190 -3.01 -24.81 -52.16
CA PRO A 190 -2.56 -25.09 -50.79
C PRO A 190 -1.00 -25.18 -50.63
N SER A 191 -0.54 -25.48 -49.41
CA SER A 191 0.64 -26.31 -49.09
C SER A 191 2.02 -25.69 -48.76
N SER A 192 2.42 -25.95 -47.51
CA SER A 192 3.74 -26.40 -47.03
C SER A 192 4.86 -25.42 -46.64
N ARG A 193 5.36 -25.67 -45.41
CA ARG A 193 6.73 -25.48 -44.86
C ARG A 193 7.42 -24.11 -45.00
N SER A 194 7.54 -23.41 -43.87
CA SER A 194 8.80 -23.32 -43.09
C SER A 194 8.61 -22.35 -41.92
N VAL A 195 8.80 -22.83 -40.70
CA VAL A 195 8.88 -21.99 -39.49
C VAL A 195 10.24 -21.30 -39.51
N GLN A 196 10.31 -20.09 -40.06
CA GLN A 196 11.36 -19.13 -39.72
C GLN A 196 10.83 -18.23 -38.63
N GLY A 197 11.51 -18.25 -37.48
CA GLY A 197 11.17 -17.46 -36.30
C GLY A 197 11.24 -15.97 -36.60
N GLY A 198 10.10 -15.39 -36.96
CA GLY A 198 9.93 -13.94 -37.05
C GLY A 198 9.99 -13.35 -35.64
N GLU A 199 11.08 -12.64 -35.34
CA GLU A 199 11.20 -11.86 -34.12
C GLU A 199 10.10 -10.79 -34.07
N SER A 200 9.36 -10.75 -32.96
CA SER A 200 8.26 -9.80 -32.74
C SER A 200 8.71 -8.35 -32.98
N PRO A 201 7.90 -7.49 -33.64
CA PRO A 201 8.19 -6.07 -33.85
C PRO A 201 8.55 -5.32 -32.55
N ARG A 202 8.07 -5.83 -31.40
CA ARG A 202 8.36 -5.27 -30.08
C ARG A 202 9.77 -5.59 -29.60
N SER A 203 10.27 -6.78 -29.91
CA SER A 203 11.63 -7.22 -29.58
C SER A 203 12.67 -6.47 -30.41
N ARG A 204 12.37 -6.20 -31.68
CA ARG A 204 13.21 -5.37 -32.56
C ARG A 204 13.39 -3.95 -32.04
N LYS A 205 12.30 -3.28 -31.65
CA LYS A 205 12.35 -1.90 -31.14
C LYS A 205 13.07 -1.79 -29.78
N ARG A 206 12.95 -2.81 -28.93
CA ARG A 206 13.71 -2.89 -27.66
C ARG A 206 15.20 -3.05 -27.92
N ARG A 207 15.58 -3.85 -28.91
CA ARG A 207 16.98 -4.10 -29.26
C ARG A 207 17.65 -2.86 -29.88
N GLU A 208 16.91 -2.10 -30.68
CA GLU A 208 17.35 -0.81 -31.22
C GLU A 208 17.54 0.25 -30.13
N LEU A 209 16.70 0.26 -29.09
CA LEU A 209 16.78 1.25 -28.00
C LEU A 209 18.00 1.07 -27.09
N TYR A 210 18.52 -0.15 -26.95
CA TYR A 210 19.67 -0.45 -26.08
C TYR A 210 20.98 -0.64 -26.85
N GLY A 211 21.02 -0.38 -28.16
CA GLY A 211 22.26 -0.44 -28.95
C GLY A 211 22.88 -1.84 -29.07
N ILE A 212 22.14 -2.91 -28.76
CA ILE A 212 22.62 -4.29 -28.86
C ILE A 212 22.42 -4.76 -30.31
N THR A 213 23.15 -4.16 -31.24
CA THR A 213 23.27 -4.72 -32.58
C THR A 213 24.26 -5.88 -32.50
N THR A 214 23.77 -7.10 -32.71
CA THR A 214 24.63 -8.27 -32.94
C THR A 214 25.33 -8.11 -34.29
N SER A 215 26.38 -7.28 -34.33
CA SER A 215 27.27 -7.14 -35.49
C SER A 215 28.37 -8.19 -35.42
N GLY A 216 27.99 -9.42 -35.76
CA GLY A 216 28.92 -10.40 -36.28
C GLY A 216 28.52 -10.68 -37.71
N THR A 217 29.07 -9.92 -38.67
CA THR A 217 29.48 -10.32 -40.03
C THR A 217 29.74 -9.07 -40.88
N ASN A 218 31.00 -8.95 -41.30
CA ASN A 218 31.58 -8.12 -42.35
C ASN A 218 30.62 -7.37 -43.30
N GLN A 219 30.64 -6.04 -43.28
CA GLN A 219 30.74 -5.27 -44.53
C GLN A 219 31.23 -3.84 -44.31
N LEU A 220 32.14 -3.43 -45.19
CA LEU A 220 32.81 -2.14 -45.25
C LEU A 220 31.84 -0.95 -45.49
N VAL A 221 32.39 0.23 -45.16
CA VAL A 221 32.08 1.58 -45.68
C VAL A 221 31.10 2.40 -44.84
N GLY A 222 31.65 3.41 -44.13
CA GLY A 222 30.86 4.51 -43.56
C GLY A 222 31.65 5.36 -42.57
N LYS A 223 32.37 6.38 -43.05
CA LYS A 223 33.09 7.39 -42.25
C LYS A 223 32.10 8.19 -41.37
N GLY A 224 32.09 7.90 -40.07
CA GLY A 224 31.52 8.77 -39.03
C GLY A 224 32.54 8.93 -37.90
N LYS A 225 33.14 10.11 -37.76
CA LYS A 225 34.08 10.44 -36.67
C LYS A 225 33.29 10.53 -35.35
N GLY A 226 33.09 9.40 -34.68
CA GLY A 226 32.78 9.38 -33.26
C GLY A 226 34.06 9.76 -32.50
N LYS A 227 34.05 10.89 -31.78
CA LYS A 227 35.07 11.16 -30.77
C LYS A 227 34.84 10.15 -29.65
N ASP A 228 35.73 9.16 -29.58
CA ASP A 228 35.86 8.26 -28.45
C ASP A 228 36.22 9.14 -27.24
N VAL A 229 35.24 9.40 -26.37
CA VAL A 229 35.49 10.10 -25.10
C VAL A 229 36.11 9.04 -24.19
N GLY A 230 37.44 9.08 -24.09
CA GLY A 230 38.19 8.11 -23.30
C GLY A 230 37.66 8.04 -21.88
N VAL A 231 37.53 6.83 -21.34
CA VAL A 231 37.00 6.54 -20.00
C VAL A 231 37.61 7.44 -18.90
N GLY A 232 38.89 7.81 -19.04
CA GLY A 232 39.57 8.72 -18.09
C GLY A 232 39.13 10.19 -18.15
N GLU A 233 38.49 10.65 -19.23
CA GLU A 233 37.88 11.98 -19.31
C GLU A 233 36.54 12.03 -18.57
N PHE A 234 35.77 10.94 -18.64
CA PHE A 234 34.53 10.79 -17.88
C PHE A 234 34.80 10.74 -16.37
N GLU A 235 35.78 9.96 -15.93
CA GLU A 235 36.13 9.82 -14.51
C GLU A 235 36.63 11.13 -13.89
N ARG A 236 37.37 11.94 -14.66
CA ARG A 236 37.83 13.26 -14.26
C ARG A 236 36.65 14.23 -14.08
N LYS A 237 35.72 14.22 -15.03
CA LYS A 237 34.53 15.08 -15.00
C LYS A 237 33.57 14.72 -13.87
N ALA A 238 33.45 13.44 -13.55
CA ALA A 238 32.69 12.97 -12.40
C ALA A 238 33.27 13.49 -11.07
N ARG A 239 34.60 13.43 -10.90
CA ARG A 239 35.27 13.90 -9.67
C ARG A 239 35.23 15.43 -9.53
N GLU A 240 35.22 16.16 -10.64
CA GLU A 240 35.04 17.61 -10.68
C GLU A 240 33.62 18.01 -10.24
N SER A 241 32.58 17.33 -10.74
CA SER A 241 31.20 17.58 -10.27
C SER A 241 30.99 17.25 -8.79
N GLU A 242 31.65 16.20 -8.27
CA GLU A 242 31.56 15.86 -6.85
C GLU A 242 32.17 16.95 -5.96
N SER A 243 33.32 17.51 -6.35
CA SER A 243 33.96 18.60 -5.61
C SER A 243 33.19 19.92 -5.70
N GLU A 244 32.45 20.16 -6.77
CA GLU A 244 31.57 21.33 -6.90
C GLU A 244 30.37 21.24 -5.93
N LEU A 245 29.75 20.07 -5.80
CA LEU A 245 28.63 19.84 -4.88
C LEU A 245 29.04 19.98 -3.40
N VAL A 246 30.22 19.46 -3.04
CA VAL A 246 30.75 19.58 -1.67
C VAL A 246 31.03 21.04 -1.31
N ASN A 247 31.58 21.83 -2.23
CA ASN A 247 31.82 23.25 -2.01
C ASN A 247 30.53 24.07 -1.91
N GLN A 248 29.49 23.68 -2.64
CA GLN A 248 28.17 24.32 -2.55
C GLN A 248 27.50 24.05 -1.19
N ALA A 249 27.56 22.81 -0.70
CA ALA A 249 27.04 22.44 0.63
C ALA A 249 27.78 23.13 1.79
N ALA A 250 29.08 23.40 1.63
CA ALA A 250 29.87 24.15 2.61
C ALA A 250 29.48 25.63 2.68
N ARG A 251 29.05 26.23 1.55
CA ARG A 251 28.60 27.62 1.50
C ARG A 251 27.22 27.85 2.11
N GLU A 252 26.32 26.87 2.02
CA GLU A 252 24.98 26.97 2.62
C GLU A 252 24.98 26.84 4.15
N ASN A 253 26.08 26.36 4.77
CA ASN A 253 26.20 26.22 6.22
C ASN A 253 26.84 27.42 6.95
N ILE A 254 27.19 28.50 6.23
CA ILE A 254 27.77 29.72 6.84
C ILE A 254 26.94 30.94 6.43
N ALA A 255 25.68 30.96 6.84
CA ALA A 255 24.90 32.19 6.92
C ALA A 255 24.69 32.53 8.40
N PRO A 256 25.44 33.48 8.98
CA PRO A 256 25.13 34.01 10.30
C PRO A 256 23.85 34.85 10.21
N GLU A 257 22.83 34.50 10.99
CA GLU A 257 21.63 35.32 11.17
C GLU A 257 22.03 36.66 11.80
N ALA A 258 22.21 37.67 10.94
CA ALA A 258 22.32 39.06 11.35
C ALA A 258 20.94 39.55 11.77
N SER A 259 20.85 39.97 13.03
CA SER A 259 19.67 40.61 13.61
C SER A 259 19.70 42.08 13.20
N ASP A 260 18.82 42.48 12.27
CA ASP A 260 18.63 43.90 11.93
C ASP A 260 17.54 44.51 12.82
N GLU A 261 18.00 45.34 13.76
CA GLU A 261 17.26 46.45 14.33
C GLU A 261 16.88 47.44 13.21
N ILE A 262 15.60 47.78 13.09
CA ILE A 262 15.19 48.95 12.29
C ILE A 262 14.43 49.91 13.20
N GLU A 263 15.16 50.96 13.56
CA GLU A 263 14.74 52.16 14.26
C GLU A 263 13.97 53.11 13.32
N GLN A 264 13.05 53.87 13.92
CA GLN A 264 12.13 54.81 13.26
C GLN A 264 12.83 56.07 12.75
N THR A 265 12.38 56.60 11.60
CA THR A 265 12.34 58.06 11.35
C THR A 265 11.08 58.49 10.59
N ALA A 266 10.67 59.73 10.84
CA ALA A 266 9.31 60.25 10.81
C ALA A 266 8.88 60.93 9.48
N ALA A 267 7.56 61.09 9.28
CA ALA A 267 6.86 62.39 9.11
C ALA A 267 5.42 62.20 8.59
N GLY A 268 4.42 62.88 9.20
CA GLY A 268 3.16 63.20 8.50
C GLY A 268 1.83 63.21 9.27
N ALA A 269 1.62 64.24 10.11
CA ALA A 269 0.38 65.00 10.31
C ALA A 269 -0.99 64.35 10.72
N ARG A 270 -1.42 64.77 11.92
CA ARG A 270 -2.78 65.29 12.31
C ARG A 270 -3.96 64.31 12.48
N LYS A 271 -4.35 64.04 13.73
CA LYS A 271 -5.41 64.78 14.49
C LYS A 271 -5.65 64.14 15.87
N THR A 272 -5.92 65.02 16.80
CA THR A 272 -6.28 64.84 18.22
C THR A 272 -7.46 63.91 18.44
N PHE A 273 -7.40 63.03 19.44
CA PHE A 273 -8.33 62.93 20.59
C PHE A 273 -8.10 61.65 21.41
N SER A 274 -8.12 61.81 22.73
CA SER A 274 -8.60 60.86 23.75
C SER A 274 -7.71 59.69 24.21
N THR A 275 -7.17 59.87 25.42
CA THR A 275 -7.01 58.88 26.51
C THR A 275 -6.77 57.42 26.11
N ARG A 276 -5.50 57.03 25.98
CA ARG A 276 -5.06 55.64 25.81
C ARG A 276 -4.45 55.11 27.12
N PRO A 277 -4.85 53.91 27.58
CA PRO A 277 -4.35 53.32 28.82
C PRO A 277 -2.90 52.87 28.66
N THR A 278 -2.18 52.89 29.78
CA THR A 278 -0.80 52.45 29.98
C THR A 278 -0.50 51.12 29.29
N PRO A 279 0.59 50.98 28.50
CA PRO A 279 0.95 49.70 27.89
C PRO A 279 1.41 48.75 29.00
N GLY A 280 0.55 47.80 29.34
CA GLY A 280 0.91 46.65 30.16
C GLY A 280 2.01 45.86 29.45
N ILE A 281 3.08 45.59 30.19
CA ILE A 281 4.14 44.65 29.83
C ILE A 281 3.45 43.34 29.44
N LEU A 282 3.42 43.02 28.15
CA LEU A 282 2.90 41.73 27.69
C LEU A 282 3.86 40.65 28.23
N PRO A 283 3.37 39.63 28.94
CA PRO A 283 4.21 38.52 29.36
C PRO A 283 4.83 37.89 28.10
N ALA A 284 6.15 37.75 28.10
CA ALA A 284 6.88 37.07 27.02
C ALA A 284 6.22 35.70 26.77
N PRO A 285 6.06 35.28 25.50
CA PRO A 285 5.42 34.01 25.18
C PRO A 285 6.17 32.86 25.88
N ILE A 286 5.55 32.33 26.92
CA ILE A 286 5.98 31.15 27.67
C ILE A 286 5.73 29.95 26.75
N SER A 287 6.60 29.73 25.78
CA SER A 287 6.44 28.65 24.80
C SER A 287 7.78 28.05 24.38
N ARG A 288 8.77 28.12 25.26
CA ARG A 288 9.96 27.27 25.14
C ARG A 288 9.80 26.17 26.19
N PRO A 289 9.23 25.01 25.81
CA PRO A 289 9.21 23.87 26.71
C PRO A 289 10.63 23.62 27.22
N THR A 290 10.75 23.53 28.54
CA THR A 290 12.04 23.35 29.19
C THR A 290 12.50 21.94 28.89
N PRO A 291 13.71 21.71 28.35
CA PRO A 291 14.19 20.37 28.07
C PRO A 291 14.14 19.52 29.36
N PRO A 292 13.84 18.22 29.26
CA PRO A 292 13.68 17.40 30.44
C PRO A 292 15.04 17.28 31.14
N SER A 293 15.04 17.37 32.47
CA SER A 293 16.24 17.16 33.28
C SER A 293 16.90 15.82 32.92
N PRO A 294 18.24 15.71 32.84
CA PRO A 294 18.92 14.45 32.57
C PRO A 294 18.58 13.34 33.57
N ASP A 295 18.16 13.71 34.79
CA ASP A 295 17.77 12.76 35.84
C ASP A 295 16.28 12.36 35.77
N SER A 296 15.52 12.86 34.81
CA SER A 296 14.10 12.50 34.67
C SER A 296 13.96 11.07 34.13
N ALA A 297 12.96 10.34 34.66
CA ALA A 297 12.63 9.00 34.17
C ALA A 297 12.31 9.00 32.67
N LEU A 298 11.71 10.09 32.14
CA LEU A 298 11.45 10.24 30.72
C LEU A 298 12.77 10.33 29.93
N PHE A 299 13.75 11.11 30.42
CA PHE A 299 15.06 11.19 29.76
C PHE A 299 15.76 9.83 29.72
N ALA A 300 15.71 9.07 30.83
CA ALA A 300 16.25 7.72 30.89
C ALA A 300 15.57 6.79 29.86
N THR A 301 14.24 6.79 29.78
CA THR A 301 13.51 5.98 28.79
C THR A 301 13.83 6.38 27.35
N LEU A 302 13.88 7.68 27.04
CA LEU A 302 14.25 8.17 25.71
C LEU A 302 15.69 7.75 25.35
N SER A 303 16.62 7.79 26.30
CA SER A 303 17.99 7.31 26.07
C SER A 303 18.02 5.80 25.78
N THR A 304 17.37 4.98 26.60
CA THR A 304 17.31 3.52 26.37
C THR A 304 16.64 3.17 25.03
N THR A 305 15.58 3.89 24.64
CA THR A 305 14.96 3.69 23.32
C THR A 305 15.90 4.08 22.17
N SER A 306 16.63 5.19 22.30
CA SER A 306 17.63 5.61 21.31
C SER A 306 18.73 4.56 21.15
N ASP A 307 19.22 4.01 22.26
CA ASP A 307 20.25 2.98 22.25
C ASP A 307 19.75 1.69 21.56
N SER A 308 18.53 1.24 21.89
CA SER A 308 17.92 0.06 21.28
C SER A 308 17.68 0.22 19.76
N LEU A 309 17.25 1.41 19.33
CA LEU A 309 17.09 1.73 17.91
C LEU A 309 18.44 1.77 17.17
N SER A 310 19.49 2.31 17.82
CA SER A 310 20.85 2.32 17.25
C SER A 310 21.43 0.91 17.09
N GLU A 311 21.16 0.01 18.04
CA GLU A 311 21.53 -1.41 17.92
C GLU A 311 20.79 -2.07 16.76
N THR A 312 19.51 -1.75 16.59
CA THR A 312 18.68 -2.25 15.49
C THR A 312 19.23 -1.80 14.13
N LEU A 313 19.64 -0.52 13.98
CA LEU A 313 20.30 -0.04 12.77
C LEU A 313 21.62 -0.77 12.50
N THR A 314 22.40 -1.03 13.54
CA THR A 314 23.66 -1.78 13.41
C THR A 314 23.42 -3.21 12.92
N ARG A 315 22.37 -3.87 13.43
CA ARG A 315 21.97 -5.21 12.97
C ARG A 315 21.47 -5.20 11.52
N LEU A 316 20.64 -4.21 11.14
CA LEU A 316 20.16 -4.05 9.77
C LEU A 316 21.30 -3.79 8.79
N SER A 317 22.26 -2.93 9.15
CA SER A 317 23.45 -2.65 8.35
C SER A 317 24.26 -3.92 8.10
N ARG A 318 24.57 -4.70 9.14
CA ARG A 318 25.29 -5.98 8.99
C ARG A 318 24.52 -7.00 8.15
N SER A 319 23.19 -7.03 8.27
CA SER A 319 22.33 -7.89 7.45
C SER A 319 22.39 -7.49 5.97
N LEU A 320 22.38 -6.18 5.69
CA LEU A 320 22.51 -5.66 4.34
C LEU A 320 23.90 -5.96 3.75
N ASP A 321 24.97 -5.81 4.53
CA ASP A 321 26.34 -6.14 4.11
C ASP A 321 26.51 -7.61 3.76
N THR A 322 25.89 -8.52 4.52
CA THR A 322 25.92 -9.96 4.21
C THR A 322 25.13 -10.26 2.94
N THR A 323 23.99 -9.60 2.74
CA THR A 323 23.15 -9.73 1.54
C THR A 323 23.88 -9.23 0.29
N THR A 324 24.50 -8.05 0.34
CA THR A 324 25.24 -7.48 -0.80
C THR A 324 26.54 -8.24 -1.08
N SER A 325 27.24 -8.71 -0.04
CA SER A 325 28.44 -9.55 -0.21
C SER A 325 28.12 -10.88 -0.89
N SER A 326 26.92 -11.42 -0.66
CA SER A 326 26.47 -12.67 -1.31
C SER A 326 26.23 -12.50 -2.81
N LEU A 327 25.82 -11.29 -3.23
CA LEU A 327 25.54 -10.95 -4.63
C LEU A 327 26.81 -11.01 -5.50
N GLY A 328 27.97 -10.65 -4.92
CA GLY A 328 29.26 -10.71 -5.63
C GLY A 328 29.82 -12.12 -5.86
N LYS A 329 29.32 -13.14 -5.16
CA LYS A 329 29.90 -14.51 -5.19
C LYS A 329 29.07 -15.56 -5.94
N ARG A 330 27.82 -15.28 -6.32
CA ARG A 330 26.92 -16.26 -6.96
C ARG A 330 26.53 -15.86 -8.38
N SER A 331 27.42 -16.05 -9.34
CA SER A 331 27.11 -15.94 -10.77
C SER A 331 26.63 -17.29 -11.32
N SER A 332 25.32 -17.48 -11.49
CA SER A 332 24.73 -18.34 -12.55
C SER A 332 23.21 -18.52 -12.48
N SER A 333 22.56 -18.10 -11.38
CA SER A 333 21.12 -18.32 -11.16
C SER A 333 20.34 -17.01 -11.33
N SER A 334 19.81 -16.77 -12.53
CA SER A 334 19.04 -15.55 -12.88
C SER A 334 17.76 -15.34 -12.04
N GLN A 335 17.28 -16.38 -11.34
CA GLN A 335 16.09 -16.26 -10.48
C GLN A 335 16.42 -15.69 -9.08
N ASP A 336 17.66 -15.83 -8.60
CA ASP A 336 18.04 -15.35 -7.26
C ASP A 336 18.34 -13.84 -7.23
N GLU A 337 18.69 -13.24 -8.37
CA GLU A 337 18.98 -11.80 -8.48
C GLU A 337 17.74 -10.95 -8.14
N GLY A 338 16.56 -11.38 -8.58
CA GLY A 338 15.31 -10.69 -8.32
C GLY A 338 14.95 -10.67 -6.83
N LYS A 339 15.23 -11.76 -6.11
CA LYS A 339 14.95 -11.86 -4.68
C LYS A 339 15.89 -10.98 -3.86
N CYS A 340 17.17 -10.95 -4.21
CA CYS A 340 18.16 -10.11 -3.54
C CYS A 340 17.80 -8.61 -3.65
N PHE A 341 17.31 -8.16 -4.81
CA PHE A 341 16.88 -6.77 -4.98
C PHE A 341 15.70 -6.38 -4.07
N VAL A 342 14.72 -7.28 -3.94
CA VAL A 342 13.57 -7.07 -3.03
C VAL A 342 14.05 -7.01 -1.58
N ASP A 343 14.94 -7.92 -1.17
CA ASP A 343 15.48 -7.96 0.19
C ASP A 343 16.29 -6.70 0.52
N ILE A 344 17.15 -6.24 -0.39
CA ILE A 344 17.91 -4.98 -0.24
C ILE A 344 16.95 -3.80 -0.09
N LYS A 345 15.92 -3.72 -0.95
CA LYS A 345 14.93 -2.64 -0.90
C LYS A 345 14.21 -2.63 0.45
N LEU A 346 13.74 -3.78 0.91
CA LEU A 346 13.05 -3.91 2.19
C LEU A 346 13.95 -3.47 3.37
N HIS A 347 15.23 -3.86 3.36
CA HIS A 347 16.18 -3.42 4.38
C HIS A 347 16.41 -1.90 4.36
N THR A 348 16.56 -1.30 3.18
CA THR A 348 16.75 0.16 3.07
C THR A 348 15.53 0.94 3.55
N GLU A 349 14.33 0.43 3.29
CA GLU A 349 13.08 1.03 3.75
C GLU A 349 12.95 0.92 5.28
N ALA A 350 13.23 -0.25 5.86
CA ALA A 350 13.26 -0.44 7.30
C ALA A 350 14.28 0.48 8.00
N MET A 351 15.48 0.65 7.44
CA MET A 351 16.48 1.58 7.98
C MET A 351 15.99 3.03 7.96
N LYS A 352 15.29 3.44 6.89
CA LYS A 352 14.72 4.79 6.78
C LYS A 352 13.68 5.04 7.86
N ASP A 353 12.81 4.07 8.14
CA ASP A 353 11.78 4.18 9.17
C ASP A 353 12.41 4.32 10.57
N VAL A 354 13.42 3.49 10.87
CA VAL A 354 14.14 3.57 12.15
C VAL A 354 14.85 4.91 12.33
N LEU A 355 15.48 5.44 11.27
CA LEU A 355 16.09 6.78 11.30
C LEU A 355 15.05 7.89 11.51
N GLY A 356 13.85 7.74 10.92
CA GLY A 356 12.73 8.65 11.13
C GLY A 356 12.28 8.70 12.59
N VAL A 357 12.15 7.53 13.23
CA VAL A 357 11.80 7.44 14.66
C VAL A 357 12.91 8.01 15.54
N LEU A 358 14.18 7.71 15.26
CA LEU A 358 15.32 8.29 15.99
C LEU A 358 15.32 9.83 15.93
N ALA A 359 15.05 10.42 14.76
CA ALA A 359 14.96 11.87 14.61
C ALA A 359 13.81 12.47 15.44
N GLN A 360 12.68 11.75 15.58
CA GLN A 360 11.57 12.16 16.44
C GLN A 360 11.94 12.08 17.93
N VAL A 361 12.60 11.00 18.35
CA VAL A 361 13.08 10.81 19.73
C VAL A 361 14.09 11.89 20.09
N GLU A 362 15.04 12.21 19.22
CA GLU A 362 15.98 13.30 19.43
C GLU A 362 15.29 14.66 19.52
N ARG A 363 14.29 14.91 18.67
CA ARG A 363 13.49 16.15 18.72
C ARG A 363 12.74 16.24 20.05
N ALA A 364 12.13 15.15 20.51
CA ALA A 364 11.45 15.09 21.80
C ALA A 364 12.41 15.36 22.96
N LYS A 365 13.63 14.81 22.90
CA LYS A 365 14.69 15.03 23.88
C LYS A 365 15.13 16.50 23.93
N ARG A 366 15.23 17.19 22.79
CA ARG A 366 15.62 18.61 22.73
C ARG A 366 14.49 19.55 23.14
N GLN A 367 13.26 19.21 22.77
CA GLN A 367 12.10 20.07 22.98
C GLN A 367 11.44 19.88 24.34
N GLY A 368 11.72 18.82 25.11
CA GLY A 368 11.06 18.62 26.40
C GLY A 368 9.56 18.45 26.26
N TYR A 369 9.17 17.39 25.54
CA TYR A 369 7.79 16.96 25.42
C TYR A 369 7.19 16.51 26.75
#